data_AF-A0A7D3XLE5-F1
#
_entry.id   AF-A0A7D3XLE5-F1
#
_cell.length_a   1.000
_cell.length_b   1.000
_cell.length_c   1.000
_cell.angle_alpha   90.00
_cell.angle_beta   90.00
_cell.angle_gamma   90.00
#
_symmetry.space_group_name_H-M   'P 1'
#
loop_
_entity.id
_entity.type
_entity.pdbx_description
1 polymer ?
#
loop_
_entity_poly.entity_id
_entity_poly.type
_entity_poly.pdbx_seq_one_letter_code
_entity_poly.pdbx_strand_id
1 'polypeptide(L)' 'MKEFALYAGIAMLLLAWLIVFIDILKHKFPNRGLWIMFCITTPPLTVLFYPLVRKYLLKQKEKRG' A
#
# COMPACT_ATOMS: atom_id res chain seq x y z
N MET A 1 -28.47 8.58 2.02
CA MET A 1 -27.85 7.22 2.01
C MET A 1 -26.63 7.11 1.07
N LYS A 2 -26.67 7.64 -0.17
CA LYS A 2 -25.53 7.55 -1.11
C LYS A 2 -24.27 8.29 -0.65
N GLU A 3 -24.42 9.46 -0.03
CA GLU A 3 -23.29 10.27 0.47
C GLU A 3 -22.56 9.58 1.63
N PHE A 4 -23.31 8.93 2.53
CA PHE A 4 -22.74 8.22 3.68
C PHE A 4 -21.83 7.05 3.24
N ALA A 5 -22.24 6.31 2.21
CA ALA A 5 -21.43 5.24 1.63
C ALA A 5 -20.15 5.77 0.96
N LEU A 6 -20.23 6.95 0.35
CA LEU A 6 -19.09 7.60 -0.30
C LEU A 6 -18.06 8.04 0.74
N TYR A 7 -18.49 8.69 1.82
CA TYR A 7 -17.59 9.07 2.93
C TYR A 7 -16.97 7.86 3.63
N ALA A 8 -17.74 6.79 3.86
CA ALA A 8 -17.22 5.56 4.43
C ALA A 8 -16.15 4.91 3.52
N GLY A 9 -16.37 4.91 2.20
CA GLY A 9 -15.40 4.42 1.23
C GLY A 9 -14.10 5.23 1.21
N ILE A 10 -14.20 6.56 1.27
CA ILE A 10 -13.03 7.45 1.36
C ILE A 10 -12.26 7.20 2.66
N ALA A 11 -12.97 7.05 3.79
CA ALA A 11 -12.33 6.78 5.08
C ALA A 11 -11.57 5.44 5.09
N MET A 12 -12.16 4.38 4.51
CA MET A 12 -11.49 3.10 4.35
C MET A 12 -10.27 3.18 3.44
N LEU A 13 -10.36 3.91 2.33
CA LEU A 13 -9.23 4.11 1.42
C LEU A 13 -8.07 4.84 2.11
N LEU A 14 -8.37 5.89 2.88
CA LEU A 14 -7.37 6.65 3.65
C LEU A 14 -6.69 5.79 4.71
N LEU A 15 -7.45 4.97 5.44
CA LEU A 15 -6.90 4.03 6.42
C LEU A 15 -5.97 3.00 5.75
N ALA A 16 -6.43 2.40 4.64
CA ALA A 16 -5.63 1.44 3.89
C ALA A 16 -4.34 2.07 3.33
N TRP A 17 -4.43 3.31 2.83
CA TRP A 17 -3.27 4.06 2.38
C TRP A 17 -2.26 4.32 3.50
N LEU A 18 -2.72 4.73 4.69
CA LEU A 18 -1.88 4.92 5.87
C LEU A 18 -1.14 3.63 6.27
N ILE A 19 -1.84 2.50 6.28
CA ILE A 19 -1.25 1.19 6.60
C ILE A 19 -0.14 0.84 5.60
N VAL A 20 -0.42 0.98 4.30
CA VAL A 20 0.54 0.71 3.23
C VAL A 20 1.77 1.61 3.34
N PHE A 21 1.54 2.91 3.56
CA PHE A 21 2.61 3.90 3.69
C PHE A 21 3.53 3.58 4.87
N ILE A 22 2.96 3.27 6.04
CA ILE A 22 3.73 2.88 7.24
C ILE A 22 4.51 1.59 6.98
N ASP A 23 3.92 0.61 6.31
CA ASP A 23 4.58 -0.67 6.02
C ASP A 23 5.76 -0.50 5.04
N ILE A 24 5.63 0.37 4.03
CA ILE A 24 6.72 0.79 3.12
C ILE A 24 7.83 1.51 3.89
N LEU A 25 7.48 2.36 4.87
CA LEU A 25 8.46 3.10 5.65
C LEU A 25 9.23 2.19 6.62
N LYS A 26 8.55 1.22 7.24
CA LYS A 26 9.17 0.32 8.22
C LYS A 26 9.97 -0.81 7.58
N HIS A 27 9.54 -1.32 6.43
CA HIS A 27 10.21 -2.43 5.77
C HIS A 27 11.20 -1.95 4.71
N LYS A 28 12.35 -2.62 4.61
CA LYS A 28 13.31 -2.40 3.51
C LYS A 28 12.76 -3.03 2.22
N PHE A 29 11.95 -2.27 1.50
CA PHE A 29 11.56 -2.61 0.13
C PHE A 29 12.69 -2.29 -0.86
N PRO A 30 12.97 -3.16 -1.84
CA PRO A 30 13.79 -2.77 -2.98
C PRO A 30 13.09 -1.60 -3.70
N ASN A 31 13.85 -0.56 -4.05
CA ASN A 31 13.34 0.68 -4.67
C ASN A 31 12.30 1.44 -3.83
N ARG A 32 12.49 1.52 -2.51
CA ARG A 32 11.61 2.25 -1.58
C ARG A 32 11.22 3.67 -2.05
N GLY A 33 12.15 4.41 -2.65
CA GLY A 33 11.88 5.76 -3.17
C GLY A 33 10.79 5.79 -4.25
N LEU A 34 10.84 4.83 -5.20
CA LEU A 34 9.81 4.71 -6.24
C LEU A 34 8.45 4.35 -5.63
N TRP A 35 8.42 3.47 -4.62
CA TRP A 35 7.20 3.11 -3.91
C TRP A 35 6.57 4.28 -3.18
N ILE A 36 7.38 5.12 -2.54
CA ILE A 36 6.90 6.34 -1.89
C ILE A 36 6.33 7.31 -2.93
N MET A 37 7.02 7.53 -4.05
CA MET A 37 6.49 8.36 -5.14
C MET A 37 5.17 7.81 -5.69
N PHE A 38 5.07 6.49 -5.88
CA PHE A 38 3.84 5.83 -6.35
C PHE A 38 2.69 6.00 -5.35
N CYS A 39 2.98 5.87 -4.05
CA CYS A 39 2.01 6.03 -2.96
C CYS A 39 1.42 7.45 -2.90
N ILE A 40 2.19 8.46 -3.30
CA ILE A 40 1.76 9.86 -3.34
C ILE A 40 1.04 10.19 -4.65
N THR A 41 1.59 9.76 -5.80
CA THR A 41 1.04 10.06 -7.13
C THR A 41 -0.23 9.28 -7.44
N THR A 42 -0.32 8.05 -6.93
CA THR A 42 -1.44 7.14 -7.27
C THR A 42 -1.94 6.34 -6.05
N PRO A 43 -2.47 7.01 -5.01
CA PRO A 43 -2.88 6.38 -3.75
C PRO A 43 -3.81 5.16 -3.90
N PRO A 44 -4.91 5.22 -4.68
CA PRO A 44 -5.83 4.09 -4.77
C PRO A 44 -5.20 2.88 -5.49
N LEU A 45 -4.37 3.11 -6.51
CA LEU A 45 -3.63 2.03 -7.18
C LEU A 45 -2.59 1.41 -6.25
N THR A 46 -1.86 2.22 -5.48
CA THR A 46 -0.89 1.70 -4.52
C THR A 46 -1.55 0.81 -3.49
N VAL A 47 -2.71 1.19 -2.93
CA VAL A 47 -3.45 0.37 -1.98
C VAL A 47 -3.87 -0.98 -2.56
N LEU A 48 -4.24 -1.03 -3.85
CA LEU A 48 -4.64 -2.27 -4.52
C LEU A 48 -3.45 -3.16 -4.92
N PHE A 49 -2.37 -2.58 -5.43
CA PHE A 49 -1.20 -3.32 -5.91
C PHE A 49 -0.24 -3.73 -4.79
N TYR A 50 -0.17 -2.97 -3.70
CA TYR A 50 0.72 -3.24 -2.58
C TYR A 50 0.61 -4.65 -2.01
N PRO A 51 -0.58 -5.22 -1.74
CA PRO A 51 -0.69 -6.59 -1.23
C PRO A 51 -0.09 -7.65 -2.17
N LEU A 52 -0.20 -7.45 -3.49
CA LEU A 52 0.39 -8.35 -4.49
C LEU A 52 1.91 -8.31 -4.42
N VAL A 53 2.47 -7.10 -4.39
CA VAL A 53 3.92 -6.90 -4.31
C VAL A 53 4.47 -7.40 -2.97
N ARG A 54 3.77 -7.15 -1.87
CA ARG A 54 4.15 -7.62 -0.53
C ARG A 54 4.20 -9.15 -0.47
N LYS A 55 3.22 -9.85 -1.05
CA LYS A 55 3.25 -11.32 -1.17
C LYS A 55 4.47 -11.81 -1.95
N TYR A 56 4.79 -11.15 -3.07
CA TYR A 56 5.96 -11.50 -3.87
C TYR A 56 7.27 -11.30 -3.11
N LEU A 57 7.40 -10.19 -2.38
CA LEU A 57 8.60 -9.87 -1.60
C LEU A 57 8.78 -10.77 -0.38
N LEU A 58 7.70 -11.14 0.31
CA LEU A 58 7.74 -12.13 1.39
C LEU A 58 8.22 -13.49 0.86
N LYS A 59 7.71 -13.92 -0.30
CA LYS A 59 8.14 -15.17 -0.96
C LYS A 59 9.61 -15.14 -1.40
N GLN A 60 10.11 -13.97 -1.82
CA GLN A 60 11.53 -13.81 -2.12
C GLN A 60 12.41 -13.80 -0.88
N LYS A 61 11.94 -13.21 0.23
CA LYS A 61 12.64 -13.22 1.52
C LYS A 61 12.78 -14.64 2.07
N GLU A 62 11.74 -15.46 1.94
CA GLU A 62 11.73 -16.87 2.34
C GLU A 62 12.74 -17.72 1.54
N LYS A 63 12.91 -17.47 0.24
CA LYS A 63 13.88 -18.19 -0.61
C LYS A 63 15.36 -17.84 -0.36
N ARG A 64 15.64 -16.78 0.40
CA ARG A 64 17.01 -16.31 0.68
C ARG A 64 17.47 -16.58 2.13
N GLY A 65 16.61 -17.16 2.95
CA GLY A 65 16.97 -17.68 4.28
C GLY A 65 17.15 -19.19 4.22
#